data_AF-A0A1Q7QHA0-F1
#
_entry.id   AF-A0A1Q7QHA0-F1
#
_cell.length_a   1.000
_cell.length_b   1.000
_cell.length_c   1.000
_cell.angle_alpha   90.00
_cell.angle_beta   90.00
_cell.angle_gamma   90.00
#
_symmetry.space_group_name_H-M   'P 1'
#
loop_
_entity.id
_entity.type
_entity.pdbx_description
1 polymer ?
#
loop_
_entity_poly.entity_id
_entity_poly.type
_entity_poly.pdbx_seq_one_letter_code
_entity_poly.pdbx_strand_id
1 'polypeptide(L)'
;MPNPSSQFALWQRPELTLEERAREVEEFERQTRSQKRSLYLRYGSEYLVWFVVGGFLLFWSFHTTDSRYADLAFWGGIGLGDGGMLMALLRARKEAERCGLL
;
A
#
# COMPACT_ATOMS: atom_id res chain seq x y z
N MET A 1 53.23 13.37 -25.29
CA MET A 1 51.82 13.64 -25.63
C MET A 1 50.97 12.53 -25.04
N PRO A 2 50.02 12.82 -24.13
CA PRO A 2 49.17 11.80 -23.53
C PRO A 2 48.17 11.24 -24.55
N ASN A 3 47.98 9.92 -24.51
CA ASN A 3 47.20 9.13 -25.46
C ASN A 3 45.67 9.39 -25.27
N PRO A 4 44.95 9.90 -26.29
CA PRO A 4 43.53 10.30 -26.18
C PRO A 4 42.53 9.13 -26.09
N SER A 5 42.99 7.87 -26.14
CA SER A 5 42.13 6.68 -26.16
C SER A 5 41.65 6.21 -24.78
N SER A 6 42.07 6.83 -23.69
CA SER A 6 41.77 6.39 -22.32
C SER A 6 40.48 6.96 -21.71
N GLN A 7 39.76 7.83 -22.41
CA GLN A 7 38.57 8.52 -21.86
C GLN A 7 37.21 7.82 -22.11
N PHE A 8 37.16 6.74 -22.90
CA PHE A 8 35.90 6.09 -23.27
C PHE A 8 35.48 4.88 -22.41
N ALA A 9 36.26 4.50 -21.39
CA ALA A 9 36.03 3.28 -20.61
C ALA A 9 35.14 3.45 -19.36
N LEU A 10 34.31 4.50 -19.28
CA LEU A 10 33.56 4.82 -18.05
C LEU A 10 32.10 4.33 -18.01
N TRP A 11 31.55 3.78 -19.10
CA TRP A 11 30.11 3.45 -19.16
C TRP A 11 29.73 2.13 -19.85
N GLN A 12 30.67 1.29 -20.25
CA GLN A 12 30.32 -0.06 -20.69
C GLN A 12 30.18 -0.97 -19.48
N ARG A 13 28.97 -1.07 -18.91
CA ARG A 13 28.62 -2.23 -18.08
C ARG A 13 28.99 -3.48 -18.90
N PRO A 14 29.71 -4.47 -18.33
CA PRO A 14 29.87 -5.76 -18.96
C PRO A 14 28.50 -6.25 -19.43
N GLU A 15 28.40 -6.82 -20.64
CA GLU A 15 27.15 -7.39 -21.09
C GLU A 15 26.77 -8.53 -20.13
N LEU A 16 25.88 -8.22 -19.19
CA LEU A 16 25.35 -9.17 -18.22
C LEU A 16 24.87 -10.40 -18.97
N THR A 17 25.37 -11.56 -18.56
CA THR A 17 24.93 -12.85 -19.11
C THR A 17 23.42 -13.00 -18.92
N LEU A 18 22.77 -13.77 -19.79
CA LEU A 18 21.32 -14.01 -19.70
C LEU A 18 20.92 -14.54 -18.31
N GLU A 19 21.81 -15.31 -17.67
CA GLU A 19 21.61 -15.83 -16.31
C GLU A 19 21.68 -14.73 -15.24
N GLU A 20 22.61 -13.78 -15.34
CA GLU A 20 22.71 -12.66 -14.41
C GLU A 20 21.51 -11.71 -14.55
N ARG A 21 21.02 -11.47 -15.78
CA ARG A 21 19.78 -10.70 -15.99
C ARG A 21 18.56 -11.41 -15.42
N ALA A 22 18.47 -12.74 -15.58
CA ALA A 22 17.38 -13.52 -15.01
C ALA A 22 17.37 -13.43 -13.47
N ARG A 23 18.54 -13.47 -12.82
CA ARG A 23 18.67 -13.30 -11.37
C ARG A 23 18.31 -11.89 -10.91
N GLU A 24 18.78 -10.85 -11.59
CA GLU A 24 18.40 -9.46 -11.25
C GLU A 24 16.88 -9.26 -11.33
N VAL A 25 16.22 -9.81 -12.36
CA VAL A 25 14.76 -9.75 -12.50
C VAL A 25 14.06 -10.53 -11.38
N GLU A 26 14.53 -11.74 -11.06
CA GLU A 26 13.93 -12.56 -10.00
C GLU A 26 14.05 -11.89 -8.62
N GLU A 27 15.21 -11.30 -8.31
CA GLU A 27 15.43 -10.55 -7.07
C GLU A 27 14.55 -9.30 -7.01
N PHE A 28 14.44 -8.57 -8.12
CA PHE A 28 13.56 -7.41 -8.22
C PHE A 28 12.10 -7.80 -7.99
N GLU A 29 11.61 -8.85 -8.66
CA GLU A 29 10.24 -9.34 -8.45
C GLU A 29 9.99 -9.80 -7.01
N ARG A 30 10.94 -10.47 -6.37
CA ARG A 30 10.83 -10.89 -4.96
C ARG A 30 10.73 -9.67 -4.04
N GLN A 31 11.56 -8.65 -4.26
CA GLN A 31 11.51 -7.40 -3.50
C GLN A 31 10.18 -6.67 -3.71
N THR A 32 9.71 -6.55 -4.96
CA THR A 32 8.42 -5.94 -5.28
C THR A 32 7.26 -6.71 -4.63
N ARG A 33 7.26 -8.04 -4.69
CA ARG A 33 6.23 -8.88 -4.05
C ARG A 33 6.21 -8.70 -2.53
N SER A 34 7.37 -8.66 -1.89
CA SER A 34 7.49 -8.43 -0.45
C SER A 34 6.98 -7.04 -0.04
N GLN A 35 7.37 -6.00 -0.78
CA GLN A 35 6.93 -4.63 -0.52
C GLN A 35 5.42 -4.47 -0.70
N LYS A 36 4.85 -5.02 -1.78
CA LYS A 36 3.40 -5.06 -2.00
C LYS A 36 2.69 -5.76 -0.83
N ARG A 37 3.17 -6.93 -0.41
CA ARG A 37 2.56 -7.69 0.68
C ARG A 37 2.58 -6.92 2.01
N SER A 38 3.70 -6.27 2.35
CA SER A 38 3.79 -5.42 3.54
C SER A 38 2.77 -4.27 3.50
N LEU A 39 2.67 -3.60 2.35
CA LEU A 39 1.76 -2.47 2.15
C LEU A 39 0.28 -2.91 2.28
N TYR A 40 -0.08 -4.03 1.64
CA TYR A 40 -1.42 -4.62 1.78
C TYR A 40 -1.74 -5.05 3.21
N LEU A 41 -0.80 -5.69 3.92
CA LEU A 41 -1.04 -6.10 5.30
C LEU A 41 -1.25 -4.90 6.23
N ARG A 42 -0.43 -3.86 6.08
CA ARG A 42 -0.50 -2.66 6.92
C ARG A 42 -1.76 -1.85 6.67
N TYR A 43 -2.04 -1.48 5.43
CA TYR A 43 -3.20 -0.65 5.12
C TYR A 43 -4.49 -1.45 5.06
N GLY A 44 -4.42 -2.73 4.68
CA GLY A 44 -5.57 -3.63 4.72
C GLY A 44 -6.03 -3.92 6.14
N SER A 45 -5.11 -4.02 7.11
CA SER A 45 -5.51 -4.14 8.53
C SER A 45 -6.12 -2.86 9.07
N GLU A 46 -5.57 -1.68 8.74
CA GLU A 46 -6.18 -0.39 9.11
C GLU A 46 -7.59 -0.24 8.52
N TYR A 47 -7.77 -0.62 7.25
CA TYR A 47 -9.09 -0.67 6.62
C TYR A 47 -10.05 -1.63 7.33
N LEU A 48 -9.58 -2.84 7.68
CA LEU A 48 -10.39 -3.83 8.38
C LEU A 48 -10.81 -3.33 9.76
N VAL A 49 -9.94 -2.62 10.48
CA VAL A 49 -10.27 -2.00 11.76
C VAL A 49 -11.40 -0.99 11.60
N TRP A 50 -11.31 -0.06 10.64
CA TRP A 50 -12.38 0.91 10.39
C TRP A 50 -13.69 0.25 9.95
N PHE A 51 -13.61 -0.79 9.12
CA PHE A 51 -14.78 -1.58 8.72
C PHE A 51 -15.45 -2.25 9.92
N VAL A 52 -14.68 -2.89 10.81
CA VAL A 52 -15.20 -3.54 12.01
C VAL A 52 -15.79 -2.51 12.97
N VAL A 53 -15.16 -1.36 13.15
CA VAL A 53 -15.69 -0.27 14.00
C VAL A 53 -17.00 0.28 13.43
N GLY A 54 -17.06 0.58 12.13
CA GLY A 54 -18.28 1.03 11.47
C GLY A 54 -19.39 -0.01 11.55
N GLY A 55 -19.06 -1.28 11.26
CA GLY A 55 -19.99 -2.41 11.38
C GLY A 55 -20.49 -2.64 12.81
N PHE A 56 -19.63 -2.49 13.80
CA PHE A 56 -20.01 -2.58 15.21
C PHE A 56 -20.98 -1.45 15.61
N LEU A 57 -20.71 -0.21 15.19
CA LEU A 57 -21.61 0.92 15.44
C LEU A 57 -22.97 0.74 14.76
N LEU A 58 -22.99 0.21 13.54
CA LEU A 58 -24.23 -0.14 12.84
C LEU A 58 -24.99 -1.25 13.57
N PHE A 59 -24.31 -2.33 13.94
CA PHE A 59 -24.93 -3.43 14.70
C PHE A 59 -25.47 -2.95 16.05
N TRP A 60 -24.72 -2.11 16.75
CA TRP A 60 -25.13 -1.50 18.01
C TRP A 60 -26.34 -0.59 17.85
N SER A 61 -26.43 0.16 16.74
CA SER A 61 -27.60 0.96 16.39
C SER A 61 -28.86 0.10 16.28
N PHE A 62 -28.78 -1.05 15.61
CA PHE A 62 -29.90 -1.99 15.50
C PHE A 62 -30.28 -2.65 16.83
N HIS A 63 -29.30 -2.88 17.72
CA HIS A 63 -29.56 -3.48 19.03
C HIS A 63 -30.10 -2.46 20.07
N THR A 64 -29.85 -1.16 19.87
CA THR A 64 -30.21 -0.14 20.86
C THR A 64 -31.68 0.27 20.72
N THR A 65 -32.46 0.10 21.79
CA THR A 65 -33.89 0.46 21.84
C THR A 65 -34.15 1.98 21.95
N ASP A 66 -33.12 2.78 22.21
CA ASP A 66 -33.20 4.23 22.38
C ASP A 66 -32.93 4.95 21.06
N SER A 67 -33.97 5.54 20.48
CA SER A 67 -33.97 6.10 19.12
C SER A 67 -32.94 7.20 18.91
N ARG A 68 -32.60 8.00 19.93
CA ARG A 68 -31.64 9.10 19.79
C ARG A 68 -30.20 8.60 19.66
N TYR A 69 -29.87 7.50 20.34
CA TYR A 69 -28.54 6.89 20.27
C TYR A 69 -28.41 6.00 19.04
N ALA A 70 -29.51 5.40 18.57
CA ALA A 70 -29.53 4.61 17.34
C ALA A 70 -29.16 5.45 16.11
N ASP A 71 -29.75 6.63 15.92
CA ASP A 71 -29.45 7.51 14.79
C ASP A 71 -27.99 8.00 14.82
N LEU A 72 -27.48 8.36 16.00
CA LEU A 72 -26.12 8.83 16.16
C LEU A 72 -25.10 7.72 15.88
N ALA A 73 -25.38 6.50 16.33
CA ALA A 73 -24.55 5.33 16.05
C ALA A 73 -24.63 4.89 14.58
N PHE A 74 -25.79 5.09 13.92
CA PHE A 74 -25.96 4.79 12.50
C PHE A 74 -25.14 5.75 11.62
N TRP A 75 -25.37 7.06 11.76
CA TRP A 75 -24.64 8.07 11.00
C TRP A 75 -23.16 8.13 11.38
N GLY A 76 -22.85 7.92 12.65
CA GLY A 76 -21.48 7.77 13.15
C GLY A 76 -20.80 6.54 12.54
N GLY A 77 -21.48 5.40 12.48
CA GLY A 77 -20.96 4.16 11.89
C GLY A 77 -20.66 4.31 10.39
N ILE A 78 -21.58 4.93 9.64
CA ILE A 78 -21.38 5.22 8.20
C ILE A 78 -20.23 6.23 8.02
N GLY A 79 -20.30 7.39 8.66
CA GLY A 79 -19.31 8.45 8.46
C GLY A 79 -17.91 8.05 8.92
N LEU A 80 -17.79 7.40 10.08
CA LEU A 80 -16.52 6.97 10.65
C LEU A 80 -15.97 5.73 9.93
N GLY A 81 -16.83 4.77 9.59
CA GLY A 81 -16.47 3.57 8.83
C GLY A 81 -16.00 3.93 7.43
N ASP A 82 -16.87 4.55 6.62
CA ASP A 82 -16.56 4.90 5.25
C ASP A 82 -15.45 5.94 5.17
N GLY A 83 -15.45 6.95 6.05
CA GLY A 83 -14.40 7.96 6.11
C GLY A 83 -13.03 7.38 6.48
N GLY A 84 -12.98 6.50 7.49
CA GLY A 84 -11.77 5.80 7.91
C GLY A 84 -11.23 4.86 6.83
N MET A 85 -12.12 4.11 6.17
CA MET A 85 -11.80 3.24 5.04
C MET A 85 -11.23 4.01 3.85
N LEU A 86 -11.85 5.14 3.49
CA LEU A 86 -11.41 5.97 2.36
C LEU A 86 -10.06 6.64 2.64
N MET A 87 -9.83 7.10 3.88
CA MET A 87 -8.54 7.63 4.31
C MET A 87 -7.43 6.57 4.30
N ALA A 88 -7.72 5.34 4.75
CA ALA A 88 -6.77 4.23 4.69
C ALA A 88 -6.39 3.90 3.25
N LEU A 89 -7.35 3.89 2.32
CA LEU A 89 -7.12 3.70 0.89
C LEU A 89 -6.28 4.82 0.27
N LEU A 90 -6.59 6.09 0.57
CA LEU A 90 -5.81 7.23 0.09
C LEU A 90 -4.36 7.19 0.60
N ARG A 91 -4.15 6.81 1.86
CA ARG A 91 -2.80 6.63 2.42
C ARG A 91 -2.07 5.47 1.76
N ALA A 92 -2.74 4.35 1.54
CA ALA A 92 -2.17 3.19 0.85
C ALA A 92 -1.74 3.56 -0.56
N ARG A 93 -2.59 4.28 -1.30
CA ARG A 93 -2.27 4.76 -2.65
C ARG A 93 -1.07 5.71 -2.65
N LYS A 94 -1.06 6.70 -1.76
CA LYS A 94 0.05 7.66 -1.65
C LYS A 94 1.38 6.97 -1.32
N GLU A 95 1.35 5.95 -0.47
CA GLU A 95 2.55 5.18 -0.13
C GLU A 95 2.97 4.25 -1.28
N ALA A 96 2.03 3.66 -2.01
CA ALA A 96 2.32 2.87 -3.21
C ALA A 96 2.97 3.73 -4.32
N GLU A 97 2.48 4.97 -4.53
CA GLU A 97 3.09 5.94 -5.45
C GLU A 97 4.52 6.32 -5.00
N ARG A 98 4.76 6.52 -3.69
CA ARG A 98 6.10 6.78 -3.15
C ARG A 98 7.07 5.62 -3.32
N CYS A 99 6.59 4.39 -3.23
CA CYS A 99 7.38 3.18 -3.45
C CYS A 99 7.55 2.83 -4.94
N GLY A 100 6.98 3.62 -5.87
CA GLY A 100 7.06 3.35 -7.32
C GLY A 100 6.34 2.08 -7.75
N LEU A 101 5.31 1.65 -6.99
CA LEU A 101 4.53 0.43 -7.25
C LEU A 101 3.32 0.66 -8.18
N LEU A 102 2.98 1.93 -8.43
CA LEU A 102 1.90 2.48 -9.25
C LEU A 102 2.46 3.62 -10.11
#